data_AF-A0A329W8G3-F1
#
_entry.id   AF-A0A329W8G3-F1
#
_cell.length_a   1.000
_cell.length_b   1.000
_cell.length_c   1.000
_cell.angle_alpha   90.00
_cell.angle_beta   90.00
_cell.angle_gamma   90.00
#
_symmetry.space_group_name_H-M   'P 1'
#
loop_
_entity.id
_entity.type
_entity.pdbx_description
1 polymer ?
#
loop_
_entity_poly.entity_id
_entity_poly.type
_entity_poly.pdbx_seq_one_letter_code
_entity_poly.pdbx_strand_id
1 'polypeptide(L)'
;MKDILTNSDHKIKDVQEWIEYVKHRGEKYSKTQPHSDNIFTHFLEIENPSDIQSPASVAATNKYTLFAKKSATSNKYPVSVTEGLQTIINLCRGASGYDPQEPEGNGNAQKFIAFTEEIEKVPFLSLLWADTNTITQQSHDTDVLIDSFVEAFQGLSPQDKITIKIYLKKLIHTALSYADQKEKKSNLVQYALTKTPNGVSLLLYSSILIIQKVDNKGTIKFTSHYNLCQAEYNLSQKTWEIVKSVFEKEDKITTEYLIDCMTTKMKA
;
A
#
# COMPACT_ATOMS: atom_id res chain seq x y z
N MET A 1 24.80 25.29 19.09
CA MET A 1 25.16 24.46 17.92
C MET A 1 25.59 23.05 18.38
N LYS A 2 24.76 22.38 19.20
CA LYS A 2 24.99 21.01 19.70
C LYS A 2 23.76 20.09 19.56
N ASP A 3 22.61 20.59 19.12
CA ASP A 3 21.34 19.83 19.08
C ASP A 3 20.99 19.20 17.73
N ILE A 4 21.75 19.48 16.67
CA ILE A 4 21.45 18.93 15.32
C ILE A 4 22.13 17.56 15.11
N LEU A 5 23.36 17.39 15.62
CA LEU A 5 24.14 16.16 15.47
C LEU A 5 23.63 15.03 16.40
N THR A 6 23.20 15.38 17.61
CA THR A 6 22.62 14.40 18.56
C THR A 6 21.30 13.80 18.08
N ASN A 7 20.55 14.52 17.24
CA ASN A 7 19.27 14.06 16.69
C ASN A 7 19.46 13.20 15.41
N SER A 8 20.46 13.50 14.58
CA SER A 8 20.76 12.66 13.39
C SER A 8 21.27 11.28 13.77
N ASP A 9 22.15 11.19 14.76
CA ASP A 9 22.75 9.92 15.18
C ASP A 9 21.72 8.97 15.79
N HIS A 10 20.78 9.52 16.57
CA HIS A 10 19.64 8.75 17.09
C HIS A 10 18.76 8.20 15.96
N LYS A 11 18.43 9.04 14.96
CA LYS A 11 17.63 8.60 13.81
C LYS A 11 18.32 7.53 12.99
N ILE A 12 19.63 7.66 12.74
CA ILE A 12 20.42 6.66 12.04
C ILE A 12 20.39 5.32 12.78
N LYS A 13 20.52 5.35 14.11
CA LYS A 13 20.43 4.16 14.95
C LYS A 13 19.05 3.51 14.88
N ASP A 14 17.97 4.27 14.97
CA ASP A 14 16.60 3.73 14.86
C ASP A 14 16.37 3.08 13.48
N VAL A 15 16.88 3.69 12.40
CA VAL A 15 16.82 3.12 11.05
C VAL A 15 17.60 1.81 10.95
N GLN A 16 18.81 1.75 11.53
CA GLN A 16 19.62 0.53 11.57
C GLN A 16 18.92 -0.59 12.33
N GLU A 17 18.37 -0.29 13.52
CA GLU A 17 17.60 -1.25 14.32
C GLU A 17 16.37 -1.75 13.52
N TRP A 18 15.68 -0.87 12.79
CA TRP A 18 14.56 -1.24 11.93
C TRP A 18 14.98 -2.11 10.72
N ILE A 19 16.08 -1.79 10.02
CA ILE A 19 16.58 -2.61 8.89
C ILE A 19 16.92 -4.03 9.36
N GLU A 20 17.60 -4.16 10.50
CA GLU A 20 17.92 -5.47 11.08
C GLU A 20 16.65 -6.24 11.47
N TYR A 21 15.64 -5.55 12.03
CA TYR A 21 14.35 -6.14 12.33
C TYR A 21 13.63 -6.71 11.10
N VAL A 22 13.49 -5.92 10.03
CA VAL A 22 12.78 -6.36 8.81
C VAL A 22 13.52 -7.49 8.09
N LYS A 23 14.87 -7.51 8.15
CA LYS A 23 15.68 -8.60 7.58
C LYS A 23 15.55 -9.91 8.36
N HIS A 24 15.38 -9.84 9.67
CA HIS A 24 15.30 -11.01 10.54
C HIS A 24 13.86 -11.37 10.95
N ARG A 25 12.86 -10.88 10.22
CA ARG A 25 11.43 -11.22 10.40
C ARG A 25 10.95 -11.14 11.86
N GLY A 26 11.45 -10.16 12.61
CA GLY A 26 10.96 -9.91 13.97
C GLY A 26 11.57 -10.72 15.12
N GLU A 27 12.57 -11.57 14.90
CA GLU A 27 13.13 -12.39 16.00
C GLU A 27 13.93 -11.59 17.06
N LYS A 28 14.27 -10.31 16.82
CA LYS A 28 15.19 -9.52 17.67
C LYS A 28 14.76 -8.10 18.04
N TYR A 29 13.52 -7.68 17.78
CA TYR A 29 13.11 -6.30 18.07
C TYR A 29 12.42 -6.19 19.43
N SER A 30 13.18 -5.80 20.45
CA SER A 30 12.70 -5.67 21.84
C SER A 30 12.20 -4.28 22.22
N LYS A 31 11.84 -3.41 21.27
CA LYS A 31 11.19 -2.13 21.57
C LYS A 31 9.78 -2.12 21.00
N THR A 32 8.82 -2.54 21.82
CA THR A 32 7.42 -2.18 21.65
C THR A 32 7.28 -0.68 21.94
N GLN A 33 7.48 0.15 20.92
CA GLN A 33 6.90 1.49 20.96
C GLN A 33 5.37 1.28 20.97
N PRO A 34 4.61 1.98 21.82
CA PRO A 34 3.16 1.94 21.74
C PRO A 34 2.77 2.48 20.36
N HIS A 35 2.37 1.58 19.47
CA HIS A 35 1.94 1.92 18.13
C HIS A 35 0.48 2.38 18.19
N SER A 36 0.17 3.40 17.39
CA SER A 36 -1.21 3.82 17.17
C SER A 36 -2.04 2.62 16.70
N ASP A 37 -3.31 2.59 17.07
CA ASP A 37 -4.26 1.63 16.53
C ASP A 37 -4.22 1.69 15.00
N ASN A 38 -3.67 0.64 14.36
CA ASN A 38 -3.54 0.56 12.91
C ASN A 38 -4.95 0.59 12.30
N ILE A 39 -5.26 1.63 11.53
CA ILE A 39 -6.62 1.84 11.00
C ILE A 39 -7.07 0.73 10.03
N PHE A 40 -6.12 -0.04 9.51
CA PHE A 40 -6.38 -1.21 8.65
C PHE A 40 -6.73 -2.47 9.46
N THR A 41 -6.65 -2.45 10.79
CA THR A 41 -7.08 -3.58 11.62
C THR A 41 -8.59 -3.53 11.91
N HIS A 42 -9.17 -2.33 11.97
CA HIS A 42 -10.54 -2.12 12.43
C HIS A 42 -11.65 -2.46 11.43
N PHE A 43 -11.31 -2.78 10.17
CA PHE A 43 -12.32 -3.00 9.14
C PHE A 43 -12.70 -4.48 8.93
N LEU A 44 -11.98 -5.43 9.55
CA LEU A 44 -12.29 -6.85 9.44
C LEU A 44 -13.11 -7.35 10.65
N GLU A 45 -14.40 -6.97 10.74
CA GLU A 45 -15.39 -7.61 11.63
C GLU A 45 -15.80 -9.01 11.13
N ILE A 46 -14.87 -9.80 10.59
CA ILE A 46 -15.17 -10.94 9.72
C ILE A 46 -14.60 -12.24 10.29
N GLU A 47 -15.29 -13.35 10.07
CA GLU A 47 -14.74 -14.68 10.27
C GLU A 47 -13.47 -14.86 9.41
N ASN A 48 -12.35 -15.12 10.12
CA ASN A 48 -11.00 -15.40 9.65
C ASN A 48 -10.45 -14.59 8.44
N PRO A 49 -9.70 -13.50 8.68
CA PRO A 49 -9.01 -12.70 7.66
C PRO A 49 -8.13 -13.47 6.66
N SER A 50 -7.66 -14.68 6.99
CA SER A 50 -6.86 -15.50 6.06
C SER A 50 -7.66 -16.01 4.87
N ASP A 51 -8.99 -16.10 5.02
CA ASP A 51 -9.90 -16.67 4.02
C ASP A 51 -10.39 -15.58 3.04
N ILE A 52 -10.03 -14.32 3.31
CA ILE A 52 -10.40 -13.15 2.52
C ILE A 52 -9.24 -12.81 1.59
N GLN A 53 -9.51 -12.93 0.30
CA GLN A 53 -8.58 -12.52 -0.73
C GLN A 53 -8.38 -11.00 -0.69
N SER A 54 -7.14 -10.54 -0.85
CA SER A 54 -6.82 -9.11 -0.85
C SER A 54 -6.16 -8.66 -2.16
N PRO A 55 -6.87 -8.77 -3.31
CA PRO A 55 -6.32 -8.34 -4.58
C PRO A 55 -5.89 -6.87 -4.52
N ALA A 56 -4.74 -6.59 -5.13
CA ALA A 56 -4.02 -5.35 -5.00
C ALA A 56 -3.60 -4.77 -6.35
N SER A 57 -3.50 -3.44 -6.43
CA SER A 57 -3.02 -2.73 -7.60
C SER A 57 -2.21 -1.51 -7.21
N VAL A 58 -1.06 -1.29 -7.85
CA VAL A 58 -0.21 -0.10 -7.62
C VAL A 58 -0.28 0.84 -8.80
N ALA A 59 -0.54 2.12 -8.51
CA ALA A 59 -0.47 3.20 -9.47
C ALA A 59 0.64 4.20 -9.08
N ALA A 60 1.44 4.62 -10.06
CA ALA A 60 2.32 5.78 -9.90
C ALA A 60 1.67 6.98 -10.59
N THR A 61 1.51 8.10 -9.88
CA THR A 61 0.98 9.32 -10.51
C THR A 61 1.92 9.83 -11.60
N ASN A 62 1.41 10.63 -12.54
CA ASN A 62 2.24 11.18 -13.62
C ASN A 62 3.39 12.02 -13.06
N LYS A 63 3.12 12.81 -12.01
CA LYS A 63 4.14 13.63 -11.32
C LYS A 63 5.19 12.76 -10.65
N TYR A 64 4.78 11.68 -9.97
CA TYR A 64 5.71 10.74 -9.37
C TYR A 64 6.57 10.04 -10.43
N THR A 65 5.95 9.51 -11.48
CA THR A 65 6.66 8.82 -12.58
C THR A 65 7.71 9.71 -13.22
N LEU A 66 7.38 10.97 -13.52
CA LEU A 66 8.34 11.92 -14.08
C LEU A 66 9.48 12.22 -13.11
N PHE A 67 9.17 12.36 -11.82
CA PHE A 67 10.16 12.64 -10.79
C PHE A 67 11.11 11.47 -10.53
N ALA A 68 10.56 10.25 -10.42
CA ALA A 68 11.33 9.02 -10.29
C ALA A 68 12.28 8.83 -11.48
N LYS A 69 11.79 9.02 -12.72
CA LYS A 69 12.65 8.95 -13.91
C LYS A 69 13.78 9.97 -13.92
N LYS A 70 13.52 11.20 -13.48
CA LYS A 70 14.52 12.28 -13.42
C LYS A 70 15.56 12.09 -12.31
N SER A 71 15.18 11.41 -11.23
CA SER A 71 16.03 11.22 -10.04
C SER A 71 16.65 9.83 -9.95
N ALA A 72 16.28 8.91 -10.85
CA ALA A 72 16.83 7.57 -10.94
C ALA A 72 18.36 7.60 -11.07
N THR A 73 19.03 6.72 -10.33
CA THR A 73 20.49 6.61 -10.33
C THR A 73 20.94 5.27 -10.87
N SER A 74 22.20 5.17 -11.30
CA SER A 74 22.80 3.91 -11.76
C SER A 74 23.34 3.03 -10.62
N ASN A 75 23.35 3.53 -9.37
CA ASN A 75 23.83 2.79 -8.20
C ASN A 75 23.04 1.51 -7.97
N LYS A 76 23.61 0.52 -7.28
CA LYS A 76 22.89 -0.71 -6.93
C LYS A 76 21.96 -0.52 -5.72
N TYR A 77 22.26 0.46 -4.88
CA TYR A 77 21.50 0.82 -3.69
C TYR A 77 20.66 2.10 -3.94
N PRO A 78 19.60 2.34 -3.16
CA PRO A 78 18.73 3.50 -3.36
C PRO A 78 19.47 4.78 -2.99
N VAL A 79 19.43 5.79 -3.87
CA VAL A 79 20.08 7.09 -3.63
C VAL A 79 19.08 8.23 -3.61
N SER A 80 18.11 8.20 -4.53
CA SER A 80 17.00 9.16 -4.57
C SER A 80 15.91 8.84 -3.55
N VAL A 81 15.14 9.85 -3.16
CA VAL A 81 13.99 9.67 -2.25
C VAL A 81 12.92 8.74 -2.83
N THR A 82 12.77 8.68 -4.16
CA THR A 82 11.86 7.75 -4.83
C THR A 82 12.34 6.31 -4.72
N GLU A 83 13.62 6.04 -5.00
CA GLU A 83 14.23 4.71 -4.83
C GLU A 83 14.18 4.29 -3.35
N GLY A 84 14.39 5.23 -2.42
CA GLY A 84 14.26 5.02 -0.99
C GLY A 84 12.87 4.54 -0.59
N LEU A 85 11.81 5.29 -0.97
CA LEU A 85 10.43 4.89 -0.69
C LEU A 85 10.10 3.53 -1.29
N GLN A 86 10.50 3.26 -2.53
CA GLN A 86 10.26 1.98 -3.21
C GLN A 86 10.92 0.81 -2.47
N THR A 87 12.16 1.01 -2.02
CA THR A 87 12.93 0.01 -1.27
C THR A 87 12.30 -0.27 0.09
N ILE A 88 11.89 0.77 0.82
CA ILE A 88 11.21 0.65 2.12
C ILE A 88 9.92 -0.17 1.99
N ILE A 89 9.09 0.12 0.97
CA ILE A 89 7.85 -0.62 0.73
C ILE A 89 8.14 -2.10 0.49
N ASN A 90 9.14 -2.42 -0.33
CA ASN A 90 9.50 -3.81 -0.61
C ASN A 90 10.09 -4.53 0.62
N LEU A 91 10.84 -3.84 1.48
CA LEU A 91 11.31 -4.39 2.76
C LEU A 91 10.12 -4.74 3.68
N CYS A 92 9.14 -3.85 3.82
CA CYS A 92 7.93 -4.10 4.61
C CYS A 92 7.11 -5.28 4.06
N ARG A 93 7.02 -5.38 2.73
CA ARG A 93 6.40 -6.51 2.02
C ARG A 93 7.11 -7.83 2.35
N GLY A 94 8.44 -7.84 2.29
CA GLY A 94 9.24 -9.02 2.63
C GLY A 94 9.12 -9.44 4.09
N ALA A 95 9.13 -8.47 5.02
CA ALA A 95 9.05 -8.72 6.46
C ALA A 95 7.69 -9.29 6.90
N SER A 96 6.59 -8.75 6.35
CA SER A 96 5.23 -9.24 6.59
C SER A 96 4.93 -10.59 5.88
N GLY A 97 5.72 -10.91 4.86
CA GLY A 97 5.46 -12.04 3.98
C GLY A 97 4.24 -11.82 3.10
N TYR A 98 3.86 -10.57 2.84
CA TYR A 98 2.75 -10.22 1.98
C TYR A 98 3.12 -10.41 0.51
N ASP A 99 2.32 -11.19 -0.22
CA ASP A 99 2.49 -11.42 -1.66
C ASP A 99 1.20 -11.15 -2.43
N PRO A 100 0.98 -9.92 -2.91
CA PRO A 100 -0.14 -9.54 -3.77
C PRO A 100 -0.40 -10.42 -4.99
N GLN A 101 0.62 -11.14 -5.48
CA GLN A 101 0.46 -12.00 -6.65
C GLN A 101 -0.28 -13.30 -6.32
N GLU A 102 -0.37 -13.66 -5.04
CA GLU A 102 -1.05 -14.85 -4.54
C GLU A 102 -2.26 -14.47 -3.67
N PRO A 103 -3.34 -13.87 -4.23
CA PRO A 103 -4.47 -13.35 -3.44
C PRO A 103 -5.21 -14.43 -2.63
N GLU A 104 -5.09 -15.71 -3.01
CA GLU A 104 -5.62 -16.87 -2.29
C GLU A 104 -4.64 -17.46 -1.26
N GLY A 105 -3.39 -16.97 -1.23
CA GLY A 105 -2.32 -17.42 -0.34
C GLY A 105 -1.74 -16.26 0.47
N ASN A 106 -0.47 -15.93 0.27
CA ASN A 106 0.21 -14.87 1.01
C ASN A 106 -0.24 -13.44 0.65
N GLY A 107 -1.15 -13.28 -0.31
CA GLY A 107 -1.82 -12.03 -0.68
C GLY A 107 -3.20 -11.86 -0.04
N ASN A 108 -3.50 -12.58 1.03
CA ASN A 108 -4.76 -12.44 1.77
C ASN A 108 -4.81 -11.18 2.65
N ALA A 109 -5.98 -10.90 3.22
CA ALA A 109 -6.20 -9.69 4.03
C ALA A 109 -5.37 -9.67 5.33
N GLN A 110 -5.13 -10.84 5.95
CA GLN A 110 -4.26 -10.94 7.13
C GLN A 110 -2.83 -10.48 6.82
N LYS A 111 -2.28 -10.92 5.68
CA LYS A 111 -0.93 -10.53 5.25
C LYS A 111 -0.88 -9.08 4.81
N PHE A 112 -1.94 -8.56 4.20
CA PHE A 112 -2.05 -7.13 3.92
C PHE A 112 -2.00 -6.29 5.21
N ILE A 113 -2.74 -6.66 6.26
CA ILE A 113 -2.68 -5.98 7.56
C ILE A 113 -1.28 -6.03 8.16
N ALA A 114 -0.66 -7.21 8.17
CA ALA A 114 0.72 -7.33 8.64
C ALA A 114 1.66 -6.42 7.84
N PHE A 115 1.46 -6.27 6.53
CA PHE A 115 2.20 -5.34 5.71
C PHE A 115 1.99 -3.87 6.11
N THR A 116 0.76 -3.44 6.41
CA THR A 116 0.52 -2.06 6.85
C THR A 116 1.10 -1.79 8.24
N GLU A 117 1.10 -2.79 9.14
CA GLU A 117 1.80 -2.71 10.42
C GLU A 117 3.31 -2.51 10.24
N GLU A 118 3.93 -3.20 9.27
CA GLU A 118 5.35 -3.01 8.96
C GLU A 118 5.66 -1.60 8.42
N ILE A 119 4.74 -1.02 7.63
CA ILE A 119 4.86 0.37 7.15
C ILE A 119 4.77 1.37 8.31
N GLU A 120 3.85 1.15 9.26
CA GLU A 120 3.72 2.00 10.46
C GLU A 120 4.94 1.95 11.38
N LYS A 121 5.64 0.82 11.40
CA LYS A 121 6.87 0.63 12.19
C LYS A 121 8.08 1.35 11.61
N VAL A 122 8.03 1.91 10.40
CA VAL A 122 9.17 2.61 9.78
C VAL A 122 9.43 3.94 10.50
N PRO A 123 10.54 4.09 11.26
CA PRO A 123 10.69 5.20 12.21
C PRO A 123 10.92 6.58 11.56
N PHE A 124 11.07 6.62 10.24
CA PHE A 124 11.41 7.80 9.45
C PHE A 124 10.41 8.05 8.30
N LEU A 125 9.30 7.31 8.26
CA LEU A 125 8.12 7.72 7.52
C LEU A 125 7.22 8.56 8.43
N SER A 126 6.63 9.61 7.87
CA SER A 126 5.67 10.45 8.58
C SER A 126 4.26 10.10 8.11
N LEU A 127 3.40 9.66 9.03
CA LEU A 127 1.96 9.57 8.77
C LEU A 127 1.40 10.99 8.67
N LEU A 128 0.96 11.39 7.48
CA LEU A 128 0.38 12.72 7.28
C LEU A 128 -1.08 12.77 7.68
N TRP A 129 -1.82 11.71 7.34
CA TRP A 129 -3.21 11.52 7.74
C TRP A 129 -3.59 10.04 7.60
N ALA A 130 -4.61 9.64 8.36
CA ALA A 130 -5.26 8.34 8.31
C ALA A 130 -6.75 8.57 8.56
N ASP A 131 -7.61 7.89 7.79
CA ASP A 131 -9.05 8.06 7.87
C ASP A 131 -9.78 6.75 7.56
N THR A 132 -10.96 6.58 8.16
CA THR A 132 -11.87 5.46 7.88
C THR A 132 -13.25 6.02 7.61
N ASN A 133 -13.76 5.75 6.40
CA ASN A 133 -15.07 6.21 5.98
C ASN A 133 -15.97 5.02 5.65
N THR A 134 -17.18 4.99 6.22
CA THR A 134 -18.21 4.04 5.81
C THR A 134 -19.00 4.63 4.64
N ILE A 135 -18.95 3.97 3.48
CA ILE A 135 -19.64 4.42 2.28
C ILE A 135 -20.65 3.37 1.86
N THR A 136 -21.90 3.81 1.70
CA THR A 136 -22.98 2.96 1.19
C THR A 136 -23.28 3.38 -0.24
N GLN A 137 -22.92 2.54 -1.20
CA GLN A 137 -23.26 2.73 -2.61
C GLN A 137 -23.95 1.48 -3.14
N GLN A 138 -25.20 1.64 -3.59
CA GLN A 138 -25.93 0.59 -4.28
C GLN A 138 -26.04 0.97 -5.74
N SER A 139 -25.42 0.16 -6.61
CA SER A 139 -25.55 0.30 -8.06
C SER A 139 -25.38 -1.06 -8.71
N HIS A 140 -26.15 -1.31 -9.75
CA HIS A 140 -25.96 -2.46 -10.64
C HIS A 140 -24.97 -2.17 -11.78
N ASP A 141 -24.53 -0.92 -11.90
CA ASP A 141 -23.50 -0.47 -12.83
C ASP A 141 -22.14 -0.39 -12.12
N THR A 142 -21.21 -1.25 -12.54
CA THR A 142 -19.84 -1.32 -12.02
C THR A 142 -19.09 -0.01 -12.22
N ASP A 143 -19.33 0.71 -13.32
CA ASP A 143 -18.62 1.96 -13.59
C ASP A 143 -19.05 3.07 -12.61
N VAL A 144 -20.33 3.11 -12.24
CA VAL A 144 -20.85 4.01 -11.20
C VAL A 144 -20.25 3.68 -9.83
N LEU A 145 -20.08 2.39 -9.51
CA LEU A 145 -19.42 1.98 -8.26
C LEU A 145 -17.96 2.44 -8.25
N ILE A 146 -17.22 2.17 -9.32
CA ILE A 146 -15.82 2.57 -9.49
C ILE A 146 -15.66 4.08 -9.32
N ASP A 147 -16.56 4.87 -9.90
CA ASP A 147 -16.54 6.32 -9.76
C ASP A 147 -16.73 6.77 -8.32
N SER A 148 -17.70 6.17 -7.60
CA SER A 148 -17.92 6.43 -6.18
C SER A 148 -16.68 6.09 -5.33
N PHE A 149 -16.01 4.96 -5.62
CA PHE A 149 -14.76 4.58 -4.95
C PHE A 149 -13.64 5.60 -5.14
N VAL A 150 -13.35 5.97 -6.40
CA VAL A 150 -12.25 6.89 -6.71
C VAL A 150 -12.53 8.30 -6.18
N GLU A 151 -13.78 8.74 -6.20
CA GLU A 151 -14.12 10.06 -5.67
C GLU A 151 -13.92 10.16 -4.17
N ALA A 152 -14.11 9.07 -3.43
CA ALA A 152 -13.88 9.01 -1.99
C ALA A 152 -12.39 8.98 -1.58
N PHE A 153 -11.47 8.77 -2.53
CA PHE A 153 -10.03 8.75 -2.24
C PHE A 153 -9.51 10.14 -1.91
N GLN A 154 -8.94 10.27 -0.71
CA GLN A 154 -8.24 11.47 -0.26
C GLN A 154 -6.79 11.50 -0.75
N GLY A 155 -6.18 12.69 -0.81
CA GLY A 155 -4.75 12.84 -1.19
C GLY A 155 -4.44 12.81 -2.69
N LEU A 156 -5.45 12.66 -3.56
CA LEU A 156 -5.29 12.64 -5.01
C LEU A 156 -5.80 13.92 -5.67
N SER A 157 -5.06 14.42 -6.65
CA SER A 157 -5.59 15.48 -7.53
C SER A 157 -6.63 14.90 -8.50
N PRO A 158 -7.51 15.74 -9.09
CA PRO A 158 -8.48 15.27 -10.08
C PRO A 158 -7.85 14.50 -11.26
N GLN A 159 -6.66 14.93 -11.69
CA GLN A 159 -5.92 14.25 -12.76
C GLN A 159 -5.38 12.87 -12.34
N ASP A 160 -4.97 12.74 -11.08
CA ASP A 160 -4.48 11.48 -10.53
C ASP A 160 -5.64 10.50 -10.31
N LYS A 161 -6.81 10.98 -9.89
CA LYS A 161 -8.06 10.20 -9.83
C LYS A 161 -8.41 9.56 -11.17
N ILE A 162 -8.32 10.29 -12.28
CA ILE A 162 -8.54 9.74 -13.63
C ILE A 162 -7.59 8.57 -13.91
N THR A 163 -6.31 8.72 -13.54
CA THR A 163 -5.29 7.68 -13.74
C THR A 163 -5.62 6.45 -12.90
N ILE A 164 -5.90 6.66 -11.61
CA ILE A 164 -6.18 5.60 -10.64
C ILE A 164 -7.48 4.87 -10.97
N LYS A 165 -8.49 5.54 -11.52
CA LYS A 165 -9.71 4.90 -12.02
C LYS A 165 -9.43 3.77 -13.01
N ILE A 166 -8.42 3.92 -13.87
CA ILE A 166 -8.02 2.86 -14.82
C ILE A 166 -7.47 1.64 -14.09
N TYR A 167 -6.67 1.86 -13.05
CA TYR A 167 -6.10 0.78 -12.21
C TYR A 167 -7.17 0.10 -11.36
N LEU A 168 -8.12 0.87 -10.81
CA LEU A 168 -9.22 0.34 -10.03
C LEU A 168 -10.17 -0.51 -10.89
N LYS A 169 -10.46 -0.08 -12.13
CA LYS A 169 -11.21 -0.89 -13.10
C LYS A 169 -10.57 -2.25 -13.32
N LYS A 170 -9.25 -2.28 -13.53
CA LYS A 170 -8.49 -3.54 -13.69
C LYS A 170 -8.49 -4.37 -12.41
N LEU A 171 -8.38 -3.73 -11.24
CA LEU A 171 -8.40 -4.40 -9.95
C LEU A 171 -9.74 -5.11 -9.70
N ILE A 172 -10.86 -4.45 -9.99
CA ILE A 172 -12.19 -5.06 -9.85
C ILE A 172 -12.38 -6.22 -10.83
N HIS A 173 -11.98 -6.08 -12.09
CA HIS A 173 -11.99 -7.20 -13.04
C HIS A 173 -11.11 -8.37 -12.56
N THR A 174 -9.96 -8.07 -11.95
CA THR A 174 -9.07 -9.07 -11.36
C THR A 174 -9.77 -9.78 -10.21
N ALA A 175 -10.32 -9.05 -9.24
CA ALA A 175 -11.08 -9.63 -8.13
C ALA A 175 -12.23 -10.53 -8.61
N LEU A 176 -12.96 -10.09 -9.65
CA LEU A 176 -14.02 -10.87 -10.29
C LEU A 176 -13.53 -12.19 -10.90
N SER A 177 -12.30 -12.24 -11.44
CA SER A 177 -11.73 -13.48 -11.99
C SER A 177 -11.43 -14.55 -10.92
N TYR A 178 -11.31 -14.15 -9.64
CA TYR A 178 -11.11 -15.06 -8.51
C TYR A 178 -12.42 -15.39 -7.75
N ALA A 179 -13.54 -14.75 -8.14
CA ALA A 179 -14.84 -14.99 -7.53
C ALA A 179 -15.47 -16.29 -8.05
N ASP A 180 -15.72 -17.25 -7.14
CA ASP A 180 -16.44 -18.49 -7.46
C ASP A 180 -17.98 -18.28 -7.41
N GLN A 181 -18.77 -19.32 -7.66
CA GLN A 181 -20.25 -19.28 -7.57
C GLN A 181 -20.81 -19.02 -6.15
N LYS A 182 -19.95 -19.00 -5.12
CA LYS A 182 -20.30 -18.63 -3.75
C LYS A 182 -19.99 -17.15 -3.53
N GLU A 183 -20.78 -16.49 -2.69
CA GLU A 183 -20.50 -15.12 -2.26
C GLU A 183 -19.09 -15.06 -1.65
N LYS A 184 -18.20 -14.28 -2.27
CA LYS A 184 -16.86 -14.02 -1.75
C LYS A 184 -16.74 -12.53 -1.41
N LYS A 185 -16.20 -12.26 -0.23
CA LYS A 185 -15.73 -10.93 0.16
C LYS A 185 -14.31 -10.77 -0.35
N SER A 186 -14.00 -9.65 -1.00
CA SER A 186 -12.65 -9.31 -1.44
C SER A 186 -12.22 -7.99 -0.81
N ASN A 187 -11.04 -7.96 -0.20
CA ASN A 187 -10.43 -6.72 0.23
C ASN A 187 -9.68 -6.07 -0.95
N LEU A 188 -10.29 -5.10 -1.60
CA LEU A 188 -9.62 -4.36 -2.69
C LEU A 188 -8.59 -3.41 -2.09
N VAL A 189 -7.34 -3.55 -2.53
CA VAL A 189 -6.25 -2.67 -2.10
C VAL A 189 -5.72 -1.88 -3.28
N GLN A 190 -5.80 -0.55 -3.19
CA GLN A 190 -5.19 0.35 -4.16
C GLN A 190 -4.05 1.11 -3.49
N TYR A 191 -2.89 1.07 -4.11
CA TYR A 191 -1.73 1.87 -3.73
C TYR A 191 -1.59 3.02 -4.73
N ALA A 192 -1.22 4.21 -4.25
CA ALA A 192 -0.79 5.31 -5.11
C ALA A 192 0.54 5.90 -4.65
N LEU A 193 1.53 5.90 -5.55
CA LEU A 193 2.80 6.59 -5.35
C LEU A 193 2.67 8.02 -5.89
N THR A 194 2.87 9.01 -5.03
CA THR A 194 2.70 10.42 -5.39
C THR A 194 3.90 11.28 -5.00
N LYS A 195 4.15 12.34 -5.77
CA LYS A 195 5.15 13.36 -5.45
C LYS A 195 4.51 14.43 -4.58
N THR A 196 5.12 14.71 -3.44
CA THR A 196 4.74 15.84 -2.59
C THR A 196 5.69 17.03 -2.80
N PRO A 197 5.39 18.22 -2.24
CA PRO A 197 6.32 19.35 -2.31
C PRO A 197 7.69 19.03 -1.71
N ASN A 198 7.72 18.28 -0.61
CA ASN A 198 8.92 18.04 0.20
C ASN A 198 9.47 16.61 0.11
N GLY A 199 8.97 15.78 -0.81
CA GLY A 199 9.38 14.39 -0.95
C GLY A 199 8.41 13.56 -1.78
N VAL A 200 8.13 12.36 -1.30
CA VAL A 200 7.21 11.41 -1.95
C VAL A 200 6.34 10.72 -0.91
N SER A 201 5.12 10.35 -1.30
CA SER A 201 4.20 9.63 -0.42
C SER A 201 3.73 8.33 -1.05
N LEU A 202 3.45 7.39 -0.15
CA LEU A 202 2.61 6.24 -0.38
C LEU A 202 1.21 6.55 0.16
N LEU A 203 0.22 6.49 -0.72
CA LEU A 203 -1.19 6.48 -0.36
C LEU A 203 -1.67 5.04 -0.39
N LEU A 204 -2.29 4.61 0.71
CA LEU A 204 -2.90 3.29 0.87
C LEU A 204 -4.41 3.46 0.93
N TYR A 205 -5.13 2.71 0.10
CA TYR A 205 -6.60 2.62 0.13
C TYR A 205 -6.99 1.15 0.23
N SER A 206 -7.82 0.81 1.20
CA SER A 206 -8.35 -0.55 1.39
C SER A 206 -9.85 -0.49 1.55
N SER A 207 -10.56 -1.38 0.85
CA SER A 207 -12.01 -1.47 0.96
C SER A 207 -12.52 -2.88 0.74
N ILE A 208 -13.44 -3.34 1.59
CA ILE A 208 -14.11 -4.62 1.38
C ILE A 208 -15.21 -4.45 0.34
N LEU A 209 -15.09 -5.17 -0.76
CA LEU A 209 -16.15 -5.33 -1.75
C LEU A 209 -16.75 -6.74 -1.63
N ILE A 210 -18.06 -6.82 -1.49
CA ILE A 210 -18.78 -8.09 -1.52
C ILE A 210 -19.28 -8.31 -2.94
N ILE A 211 -18.86 -9.42 -3.54
CA ILE A 211 -19.26 -9.78 -4.90
C ILE A 211 -20.06 -11.08 -4.84
N GLN A 212 -21.31 -11.01 -5.32
CA GLN A 212 -22.16 -12.19 -5.48
C GLN A 212 -22.35 -12.49 -6.97
N LYS A 213 -21.73 -13.57 -7.44
CA LYS A 213 -22.00 -14.11 -8.77
C LYS A 213 -23.24 -14.99 -8.71
N VAL A 214 -24.39 -14.47 -9.13
CA VAL A 214 -25.62 -15.27 -9.26
C VAL A 214 -25.75 -15.74 -10.71
N ASP A 215 -25.55 -17.03 -10.96
CA ASP A 215 -25.80 -17.63 -12.28
C ASP A 215 -27.31 -17.74 -12.53
N ASN A 216 -27.93 -16.62 -12.90
CA ASN A 216 -29.27 -16.62 -13.47
C ASN A 216 -29.31 -15.60 -14.62
N LYS A 217 -29.21 -16.09 -15.86
CA LYS A 217 -29.19 -15.30 -17.11
C LYS A 217 -28.04 -14.28 -17.26
N GLY A 218 -26.91 -14.50 -16.58
CA GLY A 218 -25.67 -13.74 -16.80
C GLY A 218 -25.58 -12.37 -16.08
N THR A 219 -26.52 -12.05 -15.19
CA THR A 219 -26.47 -10.78 -14.43
C THR A 219 -25.68 -10.96 -13.13
N ILE A 220 -24.52 -10.32 -13.02
CA ILE A 220 -23.76 -10.19 -11.77
C ILE A 220 -24.40 -9.08 -10.92
N LYS A 221 -24.76 -9.37 -9.66
CA LYS A 221 -25.23 -8.35 -8.73
C LYS A 221 -24.05 -7.81 -7.94
N PHE A 222 -23.79 -6.52 -8.09
CA PHE A 222 -22.87 -5.78 -7.25
C PHE A 222 -23.63 -5.12 -6.10
N THR A 223 -23.17 -5.28 -4.88
CA THR A 223 -23.66 -4.52 -3.73
C THR A 223 -22.45 -4.12 -2.92
N SER A 224 -22.13 -2.83 -2.89
CA SER A 224 -20.97 -2.33 -2.14
C SER A 224 -21.44 -1.52 -0.94
N HIS A 225 -21.52 -2.19 0.21
CA HIS A 225 -21.33 -1.51 1.47
C HIS A 225 -19.84 -1.68 1.83
N TYR A 226 -19.08 -0.60 1.83
CA TYR A 226 -17.64 -0.69 2.01
C TYR A 226 -17.15 0.33 3.04
N ASN A 227 -16.30 -0.15 3.95
CA ASN A 227 -15.45 0.69 4.76
C ASN A 227 -14.19 0.97 3.95
N LEU A 228 -13.93 2.25 3.69
CA LEU A 228 -12.72 2.73 3.03
C LEU A 228 -11.73 3.19 4.10
N CYS A 229 -10.71 2.39 4.34
CA CYS A 229 -9.55 2.75 5.16
C CYS A 229 -8.50 3.36 4.26
N GLN A 230 -7.97 4.51 4.64
CA GLN A 230 -7.00 5.21 3.83
C GLN A 230 -5.97 5.98 4.65
N ALA A 231 -4.71 5.96 4.21
CA ALA A 231 -3.61 6.61 4.90
C ALA A 231 -2.56 7.13 3.91
N GLU A 232 -1.89 8.22 4.29
CA GLU A 232 -0.74 8.77 3.57
C GLU A 232 0.52 8.72 4.43
N TYR A 233 1.52 7.95 3.98
CA TYR A 233 2.85 7.91 4.57
C TYR A 233 3.83 8.66 3.67
N ASN A 234 4.50 9.66 4.22
CA ASN A 234 5.45 10.49 3.49
C ASN A 234 6.90 10.19 3.88
N LEU A 235 7.75 10.02 2.87
CA LEU A 235 9.20 10.13 2.99
C LEU A 235 9.63 11.50 2.50
N SER A 236 10.01 12.37 3.44
CA SER A 236 10.56 13.69 3.08
C SER A 236 11.98 13.56 2.54
N GLN A 237 12.35 14.41 1.60
CA GLN A 237 13.70 14.46 1.06
C GLN A 237 14.72 14.76 2.16
N LYS A 238 14.41 15.67 3.08
CA LYS A 238 15.27 15.99 4.22
C LYS A 238 15.53 14.76 5.10
N THR A 239 14.49 13.99 5.40
CA THR A 239 14.64 12.77 6.20
C THR A 239 15.47 11.74 5.45
N TRP A 240 15.20 11.54 4.16
CA TRP A 240 15.94 10.61 3.32
C TRP A 240 17.44 10.94 3.25
N GLU A 241 17.81 12.21 3.06
CA GLU A 241 19.21 12.63 3.05
C GLU A 241 19.97 12.27 4.34
N ILE A 242 19.29 12.23 5.48
CA ILE A 242 19.88 11.85 6.78
C ILE A 242 20.11 10.34 6.85
N VAL A 243 19.18 9.53 6.33
CA VAL A 243 19.15 8.08 6.58
C VAL A 243 19.64 7.23 5.41
N LYS A 244 19.79 7.80 4.20
CA LYS A 244 20.11 7.06 2.97
C LYS A 244 21.39 6.24 3.03
N SER A 245 22.40 6.67 3.81
CA SER A 245 23.66 5.93 3.95
C SER A 245 23.47 4.56 4.61
N VAL A 246 22.43 4.40 5.43
CA VAL A 246 22.08 3.11 6.04
C VAL A 246 21.61 2.11 4.99
N PHE A 247 21.10 2.59 3.85
CA PHE A 247 20.58 1.77 2.76
C PHE A 247 21.63 1.37 1.72
N GLU A 248 22.90 1.74 1.89
CA GLU A 248 23.97 1.41 0.93
C GLU A 248 24.17 -0.10 0.71
N LYS A 249 23.71 -0.92 1.66
CA LYS A 249 23.75 -2.39 1.60
C LYS A 249 22.45 -3.01 1.07
N GLU A 250 21.42 -2.22 0.83
CA GLU A 250 20.15 -2.70 0.28
C GLU A 250 20.15 -2.60 -1.23
N ASP A 251 19.52 -3.56 -1.89
CA ASP A 251 19.26 -3.48 -3.31
C ASP A 251 18.15 -2.45 -3.57
N LYS A 252 18.41 -1.51 -4.49
CA LYS A 252 17.40 -0.56 -4.91
C LYS A 252 16.24 -1.28 -5.59
N ILE A 253 15.05 -0.77 -5.36
CA ILE A 253 13.84 -1.20 -6.06
C ILE A 253 13.47 -0.14 -7.10
N THR A 254 13.05 -0.58 -8.28
CA THR A 254 12.51 0.32 -9.32
C THR A 254 11.00 0.43 -9.20
N THR A 255 10.43 1.52 -9.74
CA THR A 255 8.98 1.70 -9.81
C THR A 255 8.31 0.54 -10.54
N GLU A 256 8.90 0.08 -11.65
CA GLU A 256 8.37 -0.99 -12.48
C GLU A 256 8.37 -2.33 -11.74
N TYR A 257 9.46 -2.67 -11.04
CA TYR A 257 9.53 -3.89 -10.24
C TYR A 257 8.52 -3.85 -9.10
N LEU A 258 8.41 -2.71 -8.41
CA LEU A 258 7.44 -2.56 -7.32
C LEU A 258 6.00 -2.74 -7.81
N ILE A 259 5.66 -2.16 -8.97
CA ILE A 259 4.33 -2.33 -9.56
C ILE A 259 4.07 -3.81 -9.91
N ASP A 260 5.03 -4.51 -10.50
CA ASP A 260 4.85 -5.93 -10.88
C ASP A 260 4.67 -6.84 -9.65
N CYS A 261 5.46 -6.64 -8.59
CA CYS A 261 5.39 -7.49 -7.40
C CYS A 261 4.21 -7.15 -6.47
N MET A 262 3.67 -5.93 -6.56
CA MET A 262 2.56 -5.47 -5.71
C MET A 262 1.20 -5.44 -6.40
N THR A 263 1.12 -5.90 -7.65
CA THR A 263 -0.13 -5.95 -8.41
C THR A 263 -0.57 -7.40 -8.62
N THR A 264 -1.80 -7.70 -8.20
CA THR A 264 -2.43 -9.00 -8.43
C THR A 264 -2.69 -9.19 -9.92
N LYS A 265 -2.29 -10.34 -10.45
CA LYS A 265 -2.51 -10.73 -11.85
C LYS A 265 -3.90 -11.35 -11.98
N MET A 266 -4.56 -11.14 -13.12
CA MET A 266 -5.82 -11.83 -13.43
C MET A 266 -5.62 -13.35 -13.39
N LYS A 267 -6.61 -14.08 -12.87
CA LYS A 267 -6.60 -15.54 -12.90
C LYS A 267 -6.67 -15.98 -14.36
N ALA A 268 -5.72 -16.84 -14.76
CA ALA A 268 -5.64 -17.39 -16.11
C ALA A 268 -6.80 -18.34 -16.41
#